data_AF-A0A954NQ99-F1
#
_entry.id   AF-A0A954NQ99-F1
#
_cell.length_a   1.000
_cell.length_b   1.000
_cell.length_c   1.000
_cell.angle_alpha   90.00
_cell.angle_beta   90.00
_cell.angle_gamma   90.00
#
_symmetry.space_group_name_H-M   'P 1'
#
loop_
_entity.id
_entity.type
_entity.pdbx_description
1 polymer ?
#
loop_
_entity_poly.entity_id
_entity_poly.type
_entity_poly.pdbx_seq_one_letter_code
_entity_poly.pdbx_strand_id
1 'polypeptide(L)'
;FPLLAVAYSYGGVGTTELLAAIGLLMLFAVQVAAVAVFCSVFCRTTGEAFISTYLVLAGMAAFDIWPMTQFATLSSGAIGIALAKARIRILMTLGASAICLLLGSLLLERRAFLPPRNLLLQLFRRLDRFYEGMNQVTGGIVLVNDGNELPEEKPIAWRETSKKSLGTVRYLFRVLTVLEVSILCVAAWVNLNTVSQRNEMSQLLFILWVVSATMLCVHASGVIASERSHQTLDPLLTTPLTGADILLQKLAGVRRLIFVLLISFASIYGFQTWFQGFDFGYALVSFASAVIFLLLIAWGALWIGLRLNSPMKAVLTSMIAVVLVCAVPLVLESLLGRISVLDELSIPQIISNVSPVRIIQGIEAEGRFRFIRDNRLFFVNRGYITYLVLSGLLLIYGLLLWLIRSNCLKNADVLLQRIPEDSNAPINPMTAKGAATSDHIPDAEQLASASV
;
A
#
# COMPACT_ATOMS: atom_id res chain seq x y z
N PHE A 1 3.27 24.21 5.50
CA PHE A 1 3.78 25.52 5.06
C PHE A 1 2.93 26.70 5.52
N PRO A 2 1.58 26.69 5.38
CA PRO A 2 0.73 27.66 6.05
C PRO A 2 0.99 27.71 7.56
N LEU A 3 1.20 26.54 8.18
CA LEU A 3 1.52 26.40 9.60
C LEU A 3 2.83 27.10 10.04
N LEU A 4 3.85 27.20 9.19
CA LEU A 4 5.13 27.82 9.56
C LEU A 4 5.05 29.35 9.48
N ALA A 5 4.36 29.87 8.47
CA ALA A 5 4.04 31.30 8.38
C ALA A 5 3.15 31.73 9.55
N VAL A 6 2.17 30.90 9.93
CA VAL A 6 1.34 31.11 11.12
C VAL A 6 2.18 31.07 12.41
N ALA A 7 3.11 30.12 12.56
CA ALA A 7 4.00 30.06 13.72
C ALA A 7 4.95 31.27 13.83
N TYR A 8 5.42 31.79 12.68
CA TYR A 8 6.18 33.04 12.60
C TYR A 8 5.34 34.24 13.04
N SER A 9 4.08 34.34 12.58
CA SER A 9 3.15 35.40 13.00
C SER A 9 2.83 35.38 14.50
N TYR A 10 2.87 34.21 15.14
CA TYR A 10 2.71 34.08 16.59
C TYR A 10 4.02 34.29 17.39
N GLY A 11 5.11 34.71 16.75
CA GLY A 11 6.37 35.05 17.41
C GLY A 11 7.18 33.86 17.95
N GLY A 12 6.81 32.63 17.58
CA GLY A 12 7.45 31.42 18.08
C GLY A 12 8.62 30.91 17.23
N VAL A 13 8.88 31.51 16.07
CA VAL A 13 9.88 31.05 15.09
C VAL A 13 10.71 32.24 14.61
N GLY A 14 12.03 32.10 14.64
CA GLY A 14 12.94 33.16 14.16
C GLY A 14 12.87 33.34 12.64
N THR A 15 13.20 34.53 12.14
CA THR A 15 13.32 34.79 10.68
C THR A 15 14.34 33.86 10.01
N THR A 16 15.42 33.52 10.72
CA THR A 16 16.47 32.60 10.28
C THR A 16 15.97 31.17 10.14
N GLU A 17 15.17 30.68 11.09
CA GLU A 17 14.56 29.35 11.06
C GLU A 17 13.55 29.25 9.91
N LEU A 18 12.76 30.31 9.69
CA LEU A 18 11.81 30.41 8.57
C LEU A 18 12.55 30.32 7.23
N LEU A 19 13.59 31.12 7.03
CA LEU A 19 14.40 31.10 5.80
C LEU A 19 15.10 29.75 5.60
N ALA A 20 15.65 29.16 6.66
CA ALA A 20 16.28 27.84 6.61
C ALA A 20 15.27 26.75 6.22
N ALA A 21 14.05 26.78 6.76
CA ALA A 21 12.98 25.85 6.40
C ALA A 21 12.57 25.98 4.91
N ILE A 22 12.46 27.22 4.40
CA ILE A 22 12.17 27.49 2.99
C ILE A 22 13.28 26.92 2.10
N GLY A 23 14.54 27.24 2.42
CA GLY A 23 15.70 26.75 1.66
C GLY A 23 15.78 25.22 1.63
N LEU A 24 15.58 24.57 2.78
CA LEU A 24 15.59 23.11 2.88
C LEU A 24 14.40 22.45 2.17
N LEU A 25 13.22 23.07 2.17
CA LEU A 25 12.07 22.56 1.41
C LEU A 25 12.35 22.64 -0.10
N MET A 26 12.86 23.77 -0.59
CA MET A 26 13.22 23.93 -2.00
C MET A 26 14.27 22.89 -2.40
N LEU A 27 15.29 22.70 -1.57
CA LEU A 27 16.31 21.67 -1.78
C LEU A 27 15.71 20.26 -1.82
N PHE A 28 14.80 19.96 -0.89
CA PHE A 28 14.10 18.67 -0.86
C PHE A 28 13.23 18.44 -2.09
N ALA A 29 12.47 19.45 -2.52
CA ALA A 29 11.64 19.37 -3.72
C ALA A 29 12.48 19.13 -4.98
N VAL A 30 13.60 19.84 -5.12
CA VAL A 30 14.55 19.66 -6.23
C VAL A 30 15.15 18.26 -6.20
N GLN A 31 15.55 17.76 -5.03
CA GLN A 31 16.12 16.42 -4.89
C GLN A 31 15.09 15.34 -5.26
N VAL A 32 13.88 15.41 -4.73
CA VAL A 32 12.82 14.44 -5.04
C VAL A 32 12.46 14.49 -6.53
N ALA A 33 12.36 15.67 -7.13
CA ALA A 33 12.09 15.81 -8.56
C ALA A 33 13.23 15.24 -9.41
N ALA A 34 14.49 15.52 -9.07
CA ALA A 34 15.66 15.00 -9.77
C ALA A 34 15.71 13.46 -9.73
N VAL A 35 15.50 12.87 -8.55
CA VAL A 35 15.47 11.41 -8.38
C VAL A 35 14.27 10.79 -9.11
N ALA A 36 13.09 11.43 -9.06
CA ALA A 36 11.90 10.95 -9.74
C ALA A 36 12.06 10.95 -11.27
N VAL A 37 12.61 12.02 -11.84
CA VAL A 37 12.93 12.11 -13.28
C VAL A 37 13.94 11.04 -13.66
N PHE A 38 15.03 10.91 -12.91
CA PHE A 38 16.04 9.88 -13.12
C PHE A 38 15.42 8.46 -13.11
N CYS A 39 14.63 8.15 -12.08
CA CYS A 39 13.97 6.84 -11.96
C CYS A 39 12.94 6.60 -13.06
N SER A 40 12.21 7.63 -13.50
CA SER A 40 11.25 7.54 -14.60
C SER A 40 11.91 7.27 -15.95
N VAL A 41 13.11 7.82 -16.19
CA VAL A 41 13.91 7.52 -17.39
C VAL A 41 14.48 6.11 -17.31
N PHE A 42 14.86 5.67 -16.10
CA PHE A 42 15.51 4.39 -15.88
C PHE A 42 14.54 3.20 -15.85
N CYS A 43 13.32 3.38 -15.38
CA CYS A 43 12.32 2.31 -15.27
C CYS A 43 11.40 2.26 -16.49
N ARG A 44 10.85 1.08 -16.80
CA ARG A 44 9.93 0.93 -17.95
C ARG A 44 8.50 1.28 -17.58
N THR A 45 8.08 0.86 -16.39
CA THR A 45 6.73 1.06 -15.91
C THR A 45 6.69 2.22 -14.92
N THR A 46 5.57 2.93 -14.89
CA THR A 46 5.33 4.00 -13.90
C THR A 46 5.40 3.48 -12.47
N GLY A 47 4.91 2.25 -12.22
CA GLY A 47 5.01 1.59 -10.92
C GLY A 47 6.45 1.31 -10.48
N GLU A 48 7.29 0.77 -11.38
CA GLU A 48 8.72 0.59 -11.10
C GLU A 48 9.43 1.92 -10.86
N ALA A 49 9.14 2.95 -11.68
CA ALA A 49 9.71 4.28 -11.52
C ALA A 49 9.38 4.87 -10.14
N PHE A 50 8.11 4.74 -9.74
CA PHE A 50 7.62 5.19 -8.45
C PHE A 50 8.34 4.47 -7.30
N ILE A 51 8.35 3.12 -7.29
CA ILE A 51 9.03 2.33 -6.25
C ILE A 51 10.53 2.64 -6.21
N SER A 52 11.18 2.70 -7.37
CA SER A 52 12.62 3.02 -7.48
C SER A 52 12.93 4.41 -6.92
N THR A 53 12.04 5.39 -7.12
CA THR A 53 12.21 6.75 -6.57
C THR A 53 12.30 6.69 -5.04
N TYR A 54 11.39 5.98 -4.38
CA TYR A 54 11.42 5.84 -2.93
C TYR A 54 12.63 5.05 -2.43
N LEU A 55 13.03 3.98 -3.13
CA LEU A 55 14.21 3.20 -2.75
C LEU A 55 15.50 4.02 -2.86
N VAL A 56 15.67 4.80 -3.92
CA VAL A 56 16.83 5.69 -4.08
C VAL A 56 16.81 6.77 -3.00
N LEU A 57 15.66 7.41 -2.75
CA LEU A 57 15.51 8.40 -1.69
C LEU A 57 15.82 7.82 -0.30
N ALA A 58 15.35 6.61 0.00
CA ALA A 58 15.65 5.92 1.26
C ALA A 58 17.14 5.57 1.38
N GLY A 59 17.77 5.13 0.29
CA GLY A 59 19.21 4.92 0.23
C GLY A 59 19.98 6.21 0.50
N MET A 60 19.62 7.32 -0.15
CA MET A 60 20.21 8.64 0.10
C MET A 60 20.04 9.07 1.56
N ALA A 61 18.88 8.81 2.16
CA ALA A 61 18.63 9.09 3.57
C ALA A 61 19.52 8.27 4.51
N ALA A 62 19.79 7.00 4.19
CA ALA A 62 20.69 6.14 4.98
C ALA A 62 22.15 6.65 4.98
N PHE A 63 22.57 7.36 3.92
CA PHE A 63 23.89 7.99 3.83
C PHE A 63 23.92 9.45 4.31
N ASP A 64 22.89 9.90 5.04
CA ASP A 64 22.77 11.27 5.56
C ASP A 64 22.78 12.35 4.44
N ILE A 65 22.39 11.95 3.22
CA ILE A 65 22.16 12.82 2.05
C ILE A 65 20.68 13.21 2.00
N TRP A 66 20.17 13.68 3.14
CA TRP A 66 18.76 14.05 3.30
C TRP A 66 18.63 15.46 3.90
N PRO A 67 17.94 16.40 3.24
CA PRO A 67 17.83 17.78 3.69
C PRO A 67 17.29 17.94 5.12
N MET A 68 16.37 17.07 5.54
CA MET A 68 15.74 17.23 6.86
C MET A 68 16.71 17.00 8.02
N THR A 69 17.80 16.22 7.85
CA THR A 69 18.79 16.03 8.93
C THR A 69 19.58 17.30 9.22
N GLN A 70 19.56 18.26 8.29
CA GLN A 70 20.29 19.52 8.40
C GLN A 70 19.47 20.63 9.07
N PHE A 71 18.14 20.47 9.15
CA PHE A 71 17.27 21.48 9.75
C PHE A 71 17.69 21.82 11.18
N ALA A 72 17.90 20.80 12.01
CA ALA A 72 18.31 20.99 13.41
C ALA A 72 19.65 21.74 13.56
N THR A 73 20.58 21.54 12.62
CA THR A 73 21.90 22.19 12.66
C THR A 73 21.81 23.65 12.18
N LEU A 74 20.93 23.92 11.22
CA LEU A 74 20.68 25.28 10.70
C LEU A 74 19.83 26.11 11.66
N SER A 75 18.86 25.50 12.34
CA SER A 75 17.96 26.18 13.28
C SER A 75 18.64 26.55 14.60
N SER A 76 19.60 25.75 15.07
CA SER A 76 20.25 25.96 16.38
C SER A 76 21.24 27.14 16.42
N GLY A 77 21.34 27.94 15.35
CA GLY A 77 22.29 29.06 15.28
C GLY A 77 23.76 28.64 15.44
N ALA A 78 24.08 27.37 15.15
CA ALA A 78 25.39 26.82 15.46
C ALA A 78 26.50 27.50 14.64
N ILE A 79 27.56 27.94 15.33
CA ILE A 79 28.72 28.60 14.72
C ILE A 79 29.85 27.57 14.52
N GLY A 80 30.73 27.81 13.55
CA GLY A 80 31.96 27.04 13.35
C GLY A 80 31.74 25.68 12.69
N ILE A 81 32.19 24.60 13.36
CA ILE A 81 32.26 23.24 12.80
C ILE A 81 30.88 22.71 12.36
N ALA A 82 29.83 23.03 13.11
CA ALA A 82 28.46 22.60 12.80
C ALA A 82 27.95 23.21 11.48
N LEU A 83 28.22 24.49 11.24
CA LEU A 83 27.86 25.19 10.02
C LEU A 83 28.66 24.66 8.81
N ALA A 84 29.95 24.36 9.02
CA ALA A 84 30.77 23.70 8.00
C ALA A 84 30.20 22.31 7.62
N LYS A 85 29.81 21.50 8.60
CA LYS A 85 29.15 20.21 8.37
C LYS A 85 27.84 20.36 7.61
N ALA A 86 26.97 21.30 8.00
CA ALA A 86 25.71 21.56 7.29
C ALA A 86 25.97 21.95 5.82
N ARG A 87 26.90 22.88 5.56
CA ARG A 87 27.28 23.29 4.19
C ARG A 87 27.76 22.13 3.32
N ILE A 88 28.62 21.26 3.87
CA ILE A 88 29.11 20.07 3.16
C ILE A 88 27.93 19.16 2.79
N ARG A 89 27.00 18.91 3.72
CA ARG A 89 25.84 18.05 3.44
C ARG A 89 24.86 18.69 2.44
N ILE A 90 24.63 20.00 2.48
CA ILE A 90 23.86 20.72 1.43
C ILE A 90 24.50 20.48 0.07
N LEU A 91 25.83 20.66 0.00
CA LEU A 91 26.58 20.49 -1.25
C LEU A 91 26.52 19.05 -1.76
N MET A 92 26.61 18.05 -0.87
CA MET A 92 26.42 16.64 -1.22
C MET A 92 25.01 16.37 -1.77
N THR A 93 23.99 16.98 -1.16
CA THR A 93 22.59 16.81 -1.60
C THR A 93 22.36 17.44 -2.97
N LEU A 94 22.86 18.67 -3.19
CA LEU A 94 22.82 19.34 -4.50
C LEU A 94 23.61 18.57 -5.55
N GLY A 95 24.81 18.12 -5.22
CA GLY A 95 25.66 17.32 -6.08
C GLY A 95 24.97 16.02 -6.50
N ALA A 96 24.36 15.30 -5.57
CA ALA A 96 23.62 14.08 -5.88
C ALA A 96 22.38 14.34 -6.75
N SER A 97 21.67 15.45 -6.52
CA SER A 97 20.53 15.87 -7.36
C SER A 97 20.99 16.23 -8.78
N ALA A 98 22.09 16.96 -8.92
CA ALA A 98 22.68 17.29 -10.21
C ALA A 98 23.16 16.04 -10.96
N ILE A 99 23.80 15.09 -10.26
CA ILE A 99 24.20 13.80 -10.83
C ILE A 99 22.96 13.03 -11.32
N CYS A 100 21.86 12.98 -10.55
CA CYS A 100 20.64 12.32 -10.99
C CYS A 100 20.06 12.96 -12.27
N LEU A 101 20.03 14.29 -12.35
CA LEU A 101 19.56 14.99 -13.56
C LEU A 101 20.48 14.75 -14.76
N LEU A 102 21.80 14.81 -14.58
CA LEU A 102 22.79 14.53 -15.63
C LEU A 102 22.71 13.08 -16.11
N LEU A 103 22.59 12.12 -15.20
CA LEU A 103 22.39 10.72 -15.57
C LEU A 103 21.04 10.55 -16.29
N GLY A 104 19.99 11.24 -15.83
CA GLY A 104 18.68 11.27 -16.49
C GLY A 104 18.75 11.77 -17.93
N SER A 105 19.43 12.89 -18.18
CA SER A 105 19.58 13.45 -19.53
C SER A 105 20.41 12.55 -20.44
N LEU A 106 21.56 12.04 -19.95
CA LEU A 106 22.42 11.12 -20.71
C LEU A 106 21.71 9.79 -21.04
N LEU A 107 20.89 9.29 -20.12
CA LEU A 107 20.12 8.07 -20.34
C LEU A 107 18.93 8.29 -21.28
N LEU A 108 18.30 9.47 -21.27
CA LEU A 108 17.22 9.82 -22.20
C LEU A 108 17.68 9.73 -23.66
N GLU A 109 18.82 10.35 -23.98
CA GLU A 109 19.38 10.31 -25.33
C GLU A 109 19.75 8.88 -25.77
N ARG A 110 20.38 8.12 -24.89
CA ARG A 110 20.79 6.74 -25.19
C ARG A 110 19.61 5.77 -25.26
N ARG A 111 18.53 6.02 -24.52
CA ARG A 111 17.37 5.11 -24.45
C ARG A 111 16.32 5.35 -25.52
N ALA A 112 16.36 6.47 -26.24
CA ALA A 112 15.42 6.74 -27.34
C ALA A 112 15.32 5.58 -28.35
N PHE A 113 16.39 4.77 -28.49
CA PHE A 113 16.46 3.66 -29.44
C PHE A 113 16.61 2.27 -28.81
N LEU A 114 16.66 2.16 -27.48
CA LEU A 114 16.85 0.86 -26.82
C LEU A 114 15.51 0.16 -26.58
N PRO A 115 15.35 -1.11 -27.01
CA PRO A 115 14.16 -1.87 -26.66
C PRO A 115 14.04 -1.97 -25.13
N PRO A 116 12.82 -1.83 -24.60
CA PRO A 116 12.60 -1.64 -23.17
C PRO A 116 13.07 -2.86 -22.35
N ARG A 117 14.01 -2.63 -21.41
CA ARG A 117 14.51 -3.65 -20.48
C ARG A 117 13.65 -3.65 -19.21
N ASN A 118 13.05 -4.79 -18.88
CA ASN A 118 12.34 -4.98 -17.60
C ASN A 118 13.35 -5.29 -16.49
N LEU A 119 13.70 -4.30 -15.66
CA LEU A 119 14.66 -4.46 -14.56
C LEU A 119 14.18 -5.47 -13.52
N LEU A 120 12.89 -5.43 -13.19
CA LEU A 120 12.28 -6.38 -12.27
C LEU A 120 12.36 -7.81 -12.81
N LEU A 121 12.20 -7.99 -14.13
CA LEU A 121 12.43 -9.28 -14.79
C LEU A 121 13.90 -9.69 -14.73
N GLN A 122 14.85 -8.76 -14.83
CA GLN A 122 16.28 -9.07 -14.69
C GLN A 122 16.65 -9.44 -13.25
N LEU A 123 16.11 -8.74 -12.26
CA LEU A 123 16.27 -9.07 -10.86
C LEU A 123 15.71 -10.46 -10.59
N PHE A 124 14.49 -10.75 -11.07
CA PHE A 124 13.92 -12.09 -11.02
C PHE A 124 14.80 -13.09 -11.74
N ARG A 125 15.29 -12.86 -12.95
CA ARG A 125 16.24 -13.77 -13.62
C ARG A 125 17.54 -13.99 -12.83
N ARG A 126 18.02 -12.99 -12.09
CA ARG A 126 19.20 -13.13 -11.21
C ARG A 126 18.88 -13.98 -9.99
N LEU A 127 17.72 -13.74 -9.39
CA LEU A 127 17.19 -14.52 -8.28
C LEU A 127 16.93 -15.97 -8.71
N ASP A 128 16.37 -16.17 -9.90
CA ASP A 128 16.08 -17.45 -10.52
C ASP A 128 17.34 -18.25 -10.74
N ARG A 129 18.40 -17.63 -11.29
CA ARG A 129 19.72 -18.26 -11.42
C ARG A 129 20.30 -18.67 -10.06
N PHE A 130 20.09 -17.85 -9.02
CA PHE A 130 20.51 -18.18 -7.67
C PHE A 130 19.76 -19.43 -7.15
N TYR A 131 18.44 -19.46 -7.29
CA TYR A 131 17.64 -20.64 -6.92
C TYR A 131 17.93 -21.87 -7.78
N GLU A 132 18.20 -21.71 -9.06
CA GLU A 132 18.61 -22.81 -9.95
C GLU A 132 19.95 -23.40 -9.50
N GLY A 133 20.91 -22.56 -9.10
CA GLY A 133 22.15 -23.02 -8.47
C GLY A 133 21.90 -23.78 -7.17
N MET A 134 21.00 -23.29 -6.31
CA MET A 134 20.60 -24.01 -5.08
C MET A 134 19.87 -25.33 -5.38
N ASN A 135 19.05 -25.37 -6.43
CA ASN A 135 18.33 -26.58 -6.84
C ASN A 135 19.29 -27.67 -7.32
N GLN A 136 20.40 -27.31 -7.98
CA GLN A 136 21.45 -28.26 -8.35
C GLN A 136 22.10 -28.89 -7.10
N VAL A 137 22.32 -28.11 -6.05
CA VAL A 137 22.89 -28.60 -4.77
C VAL A 137 21.90 -29.50 -4.02
N THR A 138 20.60 -29.23 -4.10
CA THR A 138 19.54 -30.00 -3.39
C THR A 138 19.03 -31.21 -4.18
N GLY A 139 19.70 -31.61 -5.27
CA GLY A 139 19.36 -32.81 -6.02
C GLY A 139 18.21 -32.65 -7.03
N GLY A 140 17.94 -31.42 -7.48
CA GLY A 140 16.94 -31.14 -8.53
C GLY A 140 15.48 -31.23 -8.05
N ILE A 141 15.23 -31.18 -6.74
CA ILE A 141 13.88 -31.23 -6.18
C ILE A 141 13.11 -29.96 -6.56
N VAL A 142 12.18 -30.08 -7.52
CA VAL A 142 11.26 -28.99 -7.87
C VAL A 142 10.11 -28.98 -6.86
N LEU A 143 10.19 -28.07 -5.88
CA LEU A 143 9.24 -28.00 -4.75
C LEU A 143 7.78 -27.81 -5.17
N VAL A 144 7.54 -27.12 -6.29
CA VAL A 144 6.21 -26.89 -6.85
C VAL A 144 6.29 -27.06 -8.36
N ASN A 145 5.65 -28.10 -8.86
CA ASN A 145 5.44 -28.29 -10.29
C ASN A 145 4.25 -27.40 -10.71
N ASP A 146 4.52 -26.37 -11.52
CA ASP A 146 3.44 -25.57 -12.12
C ASP A 146 2.77 -26.45 -13.18
N GLY A 147 1.76 -27.21 -12.76
CA GLY A 147 0.99 -28.07 -13.65
C GLY A 147 0.35 -27.26 -14.78
N ASN A 148 0.61 -27.65 -16.03
CA ASN A 148 -0.02 -27.07 -17.22
C ASN A 148 -1.44 -27.58 -17.48
N GLU A 149 -2.06 -28.21 -16.48
CA GLU A 149 -3.41 -28.72 -16.62
C GLU A 149 -4.37 -27.55 -16.90
N LEU A 150 -5.14 -27.72 -17.97
CA LEU A 150 -6.16 -26.77 -18.36
C LEU A 150 -7.17 -26.69 -17.21
N PRO A 151 -7.54 -25.48 -16.76
CA PRO A 151 -8.46 -25.33 -15.64
C PRO A 151 -9.84 -25.81 -16.05
N GLU A 152 -10.32 -26.88 -15.43
CA GLU A 152 -11.72 -27.30 -15.58
C GLU A 152 -12.67 -26.25 -14.95
N GLU A 153 -12.23 -25.67 -13.82
CA GLU A 153 -12.99 -24.65 -13.09
C GLU A 153 -12.19 -23.34 -12.93
N LYS A 154 -12.87 -22.19 -13.05
CA LYS A 154 -12.34 -20.83 -12.81
C LYS A 154 -11.21 -20.42 -13.80
N PRO A 155 -11.52 -20.31 -15.11
CA PRO A 155 -10.53 -20.04 -16.16
C PRO A 155 -9.82 -18.68 -15.99
N ILE A 156 -10.51 -17.67 -15.44
CA ILE A 156 -9.92 -16.36 -15.22
C ILE A 156 -8.91 -16.44 -14.07
N ALA A 157 -9.24 -17.14 -12.98
CA ALA A 157 -8.33 -17.30 -11.86
C ALA A 157 -7.05 -18.01 -12.31
N TRP A 158 -7.17 -19.10 -13.08
CA TRP A 158 -6.03 -19.78 -13.67
C TRP A 158 -5.20 -18.86 -14.55
N ARG A 159 -5.81 -18.09 -15.45
CA ARG A 159 -5.09 -17.12 -16.30
C ARG A 159 -4.29 -16.13 -15.45
N GLU A 160 -4.91 -15.56 -14.42
CA GLU A 160 -4.26 -14.60 -13.51
C GLU A 160 -3.10 -15.24 -12.73
N THR A 161 -3.28 -16.48 -12.29
CA THR A 161 -2.27 -17.17 -11.48
C THR A 161 -1.15 -17.80 -12.28
N SER A 162 -1.38 -18.18 -13.53
CA SER A 162 -0.41 -18.91 -14.35
C SER A 162 0.37 -17.99 -15.29
N LYS A 163 -0.25 -16.94 -15.83
CA LYS A 163 0.41 -16.06 -16.83
C LYS A 163 1.07 -14.82 -16.25
N LYS A 164 0.62 -14.30 -15.10
CA LYS A 164 1.26 -13.13 -14.47
C LYS A 164 2.42 -13.61 -13.60
N SER A 165 3.57 -12.94 -13.69
CA SER A 165 4.77 -13.27 -12.90
C SER A 165 4.50 -13.29 -11.40
N LEU A 166 3.70 -12.35 -10.88
CA LEU A 166 3.29 -12.32 -9.48
C LEU A 166 2.23 -13.37 -9.10
N GLY A 167 1.61 -14.01 -10.09
CA GLY A 167 0.59 -15.04 -9.87
C GLY A 167 1.19 -16.41 -9.62
N THR A 168 2.33 -16.74 -10.23
CA THR A 168 2.89 -18.11 -10.14
C THR A 168 3.45 -18.37 -8.75
N VAL A 169 3.24 -19.59 -8.24
CA VAL A 169 3.68 -19.98 -6.90
C VAL A 169 5.19 -19.88 -6.77
N ARG A 170 5.92 -20.21 -7.85
CA ARG A 170 7.38 -20.14 -7.89
C ARG A 170 7.92 -18.74 -7.56
N TYR A 171 7.48 -17.70 -8.27
CA TYR A 171 7.98 -16.34 -7.99
C TYR A 171 7.54 -15.85 -6.61
N LEU A 172 6.33 -16.20 -6.21
CA LEU A 172 5.78 -15.83 -4.92
C LEU A 172 6.57 -16.45 -3.74
N PHE A 173 6.94 -17.73 -3.86
CA PHE A 173 7.83 -18.40 -2.90
C PHE A 173 9.21 -17.74 -2.86
N ARG A 174 9.76 -17.36 -4.02
CA ARG A 174 11.07 -16.68 -4.07
C ARG A 174 11.03 -15.32 -3.37
N VAL A 175 9.95 -14.54 -3.56
CA VAL A 175 9.74 -13.27 -2.86
C VAL A 175 9.60 -13.52 -1.35
N LEU A 176 8.79 -14.52 -0.96
CA LEU A 176 8.64 -14.93 0.43
C LEU A 176 10.00 -15.23 1.05
N THR A 177 10.80 -16.09 0.45
CA THR A 177 12.13 -16.45 0.97
C THR A 177 13.05 -15.24 1.11
N VAL A 178 13.02 -14.27 0.19
CA VAL A 178 13.81 -13.03 0.34
C VAL A 178 13.34 -12.20 1.55
N LEU A 179 12.03 -12.08 1.75
CA LEU A 179 11.47 -11.40 2.92
C LEU A 179 11.82 -12.14 4.21
N GLU A 180 11.60 -13.45 4.26
CA GLU A 180 11.88 -14.30 5.43
C GLU A 180 13.35 -14.31 5.80
N VAL A 181 14.26 -14.44 4.84
CA VAL A 181 15.71 -14.38 5.11
C VAL A 181 16.09 -13.03 5.71
N SER A 182 15.52 -11.93 5.20
CA SER A 182 15.77 -10.59 5.75
C SER A 182 15.25 -10.47 7.20
N ILE A 183 14.07 -11.02 7.48
CA ILE A 183 13.47 -11.07 8.82
C ILE A 183 14.35 -11.92 9.76
N LEU A 184 14.79 -13.10 9.32
CA LEU A 184 15.65 -14.00 10.08
C LEU A 184 17.01 -13.36 10.41
N CYS A 185 17.62 -12.65 9.46
CA CYS A 185 18.87 -11.92 9.70
C CYS A 185 18.70 -10.85 10.77
N VAL A 186 17.62 -10.07 10.71
CA VAL A 186 17.32 -9.05 11.75
C VAL A 186 17.00 -9.72 13.09
N ALA A 187 16.22 -10.81 13.10
CA ALA A 187 15.90 -11.54 14.32
C ALA A 187 17.15 -12.14 14.98
N ALA A 188 18.06 -12.73 14.18
CA ALA A 188 19.34 -13.25 14.66
C ALA A 188 20.23 -12.13 15.22
N TRP A 189 20.29 -10.98 14.54
CA TRP A 189 21.01 -9.80 15.01
C TRP A 189 20.49 -9.31 16.37
N VAL A 190 19.16 -9.18 16.51
CA VAL A 190 18.51 -8.75 17.76
C VAL A 190 18.77 -9.73 18.89
N ASN A 191 18.76 -11.05 18.62
CA ASN A 191 19.02 -12.08 19.61
C ASN A 191 20.44 -12.01 20.19
N LEU A 192 21.44 -11.64 19.36
CA LEU A 192 22.82 -11.46 19.83
C LEU A 192 22.99 -10.23 20.74
N ASN A 193 22.15 -9.20 20.56
CA ASN A 193 22.24 -7.92 21.27
C ASN A 193 21.21 -7.80 22.42
N THR A 194 20.85 -8.95 23.05
CA THR A 194 19.72 -9.24 23.96
C THR A 194 19.31 -8.19 25.01
N VAL A 195 20.14 -7.18 25.32
CA VAL A 195 19.88 -6.19 26.37
C VAL A 195 19.45 -4.81 25.82
N SER A 196 19.70 -4.45 24.54
CA SER A 196 19.55 -3.04 24.10
C SER A 196 18.62 -2.74 22.90
N GLN A 197 18.07 -3.71 22.15
CA GLN A 197 17.52 -3.41 20.80
C GLN A 197 16.13 -3.98 20.43
N ARG A 198 15.15 -3.96 21.35
CA ARG A 198 13.74 -4.37 21.03
C ARG A 198 13.01 -3.46 20.04
N ASN A 199 13.51 -2.25 19.80
CA ASN A 199 12.88 -1.33 18.85
C ASN A 199 13.07 -1.78 17.39
N GLU A 200 14.04 -2.65 17.10
CA GLU A 200 14.38 -3.02 15.71
C GLU A 200 13.30 -3.90 15.06
N MET A 201 12.73 -4.88 15.78
CA MET A 201 11.66 -5.73 15.24
C MET A 201 10.39 -4.93 14.97
N SER A 202 10.01 -4.01 15.87
CA SER A 202 8.85 -3.13 15.62
C SER A 202 9.12 -2.17 14.45
N GLN A 203 10.35 -1.68 14.27
CA GLN A 203 10.72 -0.88 13.09
C GLN A 203 10.58 -1.69 11.79
N LEU A 204 11.09 -2.92 11.78
CA LEU A 204 10.94 -3.83 10.63
C LEU A 204 9.46 -4.09 10.33
N LEU A 205 8.64 -4.30 11.35
CA LEU A 205 7.19 -4.46 11.23
C LEU A 205 6.53 -3.24 10.57
N PHE A 206 6.86 -2.02 11.00
CA PHE A 206 6.31 -0.79 10.39
C PHE A 206 6.76 -0.61 8.94
N ILE A 207 8.02 -0.92 8.62
CA ILE A 207 8.52 -0.93 7.24
C ILE A 207 7.73 -1.93 6.40
N LEU A 208 7.52 -3.15 6.91
CA LEU A 208 6.74 -4.18 6.24
C LEU A 208 5.29 -3.73 6.02
N TRP A 209 4.66 -3.04 6.97
CA TRP A 209 3.34 -2.44 6.80
C TRP A 209 3.28 -1.44 5.65
N VAL A 210 4.24 -0.51 5.57
CA VAL A 210 4.29 0.50 4.50
C VAL A 210 4.48 -0.16 3.13
N VAL A 211 5.41 -1.12 3.03
CA VAL A 211 5.67 -1.86 1.78
C VAL A 211 4.43 -2.68 1.38
N SER A 212 3.82 -3.40 2.32
CA SER A 212 2.63 -4.22 2.10
C SER A 212 1.44 -3.39 1.64
N ALA A 213 1.16 -2.28 2.32
CA ALA A 213 0.07 -1.37 1.96
C ALA A 213 0.26 -0.80 0.56
N THR A 214 1.47 -0.35 0.23
CA THR A 214 1.81 0.18 -1.10
C THR A 214 1.63 -0.89 -2.18
N MET A 215 2.17 -2.09 -1.96
CA MET A 215 2.10 -3.20 -2.91
C MET A 215 0.65 -3.66 -3.15
N LEU A 216 -0.16 -3.76 -2.09
CA LEU A 216 -1.58 -4.10 -2.21
C LEU A 216 -2.37 -3.01 -2.92
N CYS A 217 -2.14 -1.72 -2.62
CA CYS A 217 -2.78 -0.63 -3.34
C CYS A 217 -2.49 -0.70 -4.85
N VAL A 218 -1.22 -0.91 -5.24
CA VAL A 218 -0.81 -1.02 -6.64
C VAL A 218 -1.49 -2.19 -7.34
N HIS A 219 -1.43 -3.39 -6.75
CA HIS A 219 -1.95 -4.58 -7.42
C HIS A 219 -3.48 -4.67 -7.39
N ALA A 220 -4.13 -4.35 -6.27
CA ALA A 220 -5.57 -4.49 -6.12
C ALA A 220 -6.35 -3.42 -6.91
N SER A 221 -5.90 -2.17 -6.93
CA SER A 221 -6.54 -1.12 -7.73
C SER A 221 -6.32 -1.31 -9.24
N GLY A 222 -5.20 -1.93 -9.62
CA GLY A 222 -4.86 -2.22 -11.01
C GLY A 222 -5.67 -3.36 -11.62
N VAL A 223 -6.28 -4.26 -10.84
CA VAL A 223 -6.91 -5.51 -11.32
C VAL A 223 -7.88 -5.29 -12.47
N ILE A 224 -8.79 -4.31 -12.35
CA ILE A 224 -9.80 -4.01 -13.37
C ILE A 224 -9.41 -2.79 -14.20
N ALA A 225 -8.81 -1.77 -13.56
CA ALA A 225 -8.39 -0.57 -14.26
C ALA A 225 -7.36 -0.85 -15.36
N SER A 226 -6.49 -1.86 -15.20
CA SER A 226 -5.57 -2.28 -16.26
C SER A 226 -6.28 -2.94 -17.44
N GLU A 227 -7.32 -3.73 -17.19
CA GLU A 227 -8.09 -4.40 -18.26
C GLU A 227 -8.87 -3.38 -19.10
N ARG A 228 -9.43 -2.34 -18.46
CA ARG A 228 -10.03 -1.20 -19.16
C ARG A 228 -9.02 -0.49 -20.05
N SER A 229 -7.84 -0.18 -19.53
CA SER A 229 -6.80 0.50 -20.32
C SER A 229 -6.29 -0.31 -21.51
N HIS A 230 -6.35 -1.64 -21.42
CA HIS A 230 -5.91 -2.55 -22.49
C HIS A 230 -7.05 -2.98 -23.42
N GLN A 231 -8.28 -2.46 -23.25
CA GLN A 231 -9.47 -2.87 -24.02
C GLN A 231 -9.75 -4.38 -23.95
N THR A 232 -9.38 -5.02 -22.84
CA THR A 232 -9.61 -6.45 -22.60
C THR A 232 -10.77 -6.71 -21.66
N LEU A 233 -11.42 -5.65 -21.16
CA LEU A 233 -12.60 -5.76 -20.32
C LEU A 233 -13.82 -6.26 -21.12
N ASP A 234 -14.10 -5.71 -22.30
CA ASP A 234 -15.31 -6.06 -23.05
C ASP A 234 -15.34 -7.56 -23.42
N PRO A 235 -14.24 -8.18 -23.91
CA PRO A 235 -14.20 -9.63 -24.11
C PRO A 235 -14.33 -10.45 -22.83
N LEU A 236 -14.03 -9.88 -21.66
CA LEU A 236 -14.23 -10.55 -20.37
C LEU A 236 -15.71 -10.54 -19.97
N LEU A 237 -16.44 -9.47 -20.30
CA LEU A 237 -17.86 -9.31 -19.98
C LEU A 237 -18.79 -10.15 -20.85
N THR A 238 -18.31 -10.64 -22.01
CA THR A 238 -19.05 -11.60 -22.84
C THR A 238 -19.04 -13.02 -22.26
N THR A 239 -18.24 -13.29 -21.22
CA THR A 239 -18.21 -14.60 -20.58
C THR A 239 -19.50 -14.88 -19.80
N PRO A 240 -19.98 -16.15 -19.76
CA PRO A 240 -21.19 -16.54 -19.04
C PRO A 240 -20.94 -16.66 -17.52
N LEU A 241 -20.19 -15.72 -16.94
CA LEU A 241 -19.89 -15.67 -15.51
C LEU A 241 -20.60 -14.47 -14.88
N THR A 242 -20.94 -14.56 -13.60
CA THR A 242 -21.48 -13.41 -12.86
C THR A 242 -20.38 -12.37 -12.64
N GLY A 243 -20.72 -11.08 -12.56
CA GLY A 243 -19.73 -10.03 -12.26
C GLY A 243 -18.97 -10.30 -10.97
N ALA A 244 -19.64 -10.85 -9.95
CA ALA A 244 -19.02 -11.26 -8.70
C ALA A 244 -17.94 -12.34 -8.89
N ASP A 245 -18.22 -13.38 -9.69
CA ASP A 245 -17.26 -14.44 -9.99
C ASP A 245 -16.07 -13.91 -10.79
N ILE A 246 -16.31 -13.01 -11.75
CA ILE A 246 -15.24 -12.35 -12.51
C ILE A 246 -14.32 -11.61 -11.55
N LEU A 247 -14.87 -10.80 -10.62
CA LEU A 247 -14.07 -10.06 -9.63
C LEU A 247 -13.31 -10.99 -8.68
N LEU A 248 -13.96 -12.03 -8.15
CA LEU A 248 -13.32 -12.98 -7.23
C LEU A 248 -12.19 -13.74 -7.89
N GLN A 249 -12.37 -14.18 -9.15
CA GLN A 249 -11.34 -14.86 -9.92
C GLN A 249 -10.20 -13.91 -10.29
N LYS A 250 -10.50 -12.66 -10.66
CA LYS A 250 -9.48 -11.65 -10.93
C LYS A 250 -8.67 -11.28 -9.68
N LEU A 251 -9.29 -11.26 -8.51
CA LEU A 251 -8.61 -11.00 -7.24
C LEU A 251 -7.79 -12.20 -6.74
N ALA A 252 -7.87 -13.39 -7.37
CA ALA A 252 -7.15 -14.58 -6.93
C ALA A 252 -5.61 -14.37 -6.90
N GLY A 253 -5.07 -13.62 -7.87
CA GLY A 253 -3.65 -13.25 -7.87
C GLY A 253 -3.26 -12.38 -6.67
N VAL A 254 -4.09 -11.39 -6.33
CA VAL A 254 -3.88 -10.53 -5.16
C VAL A 254 -4.02 -11.31 -3.86
N ARG A 255 -4.91 -12.30 -3.79
CA ARG A 255 -5.03 -13.17 -2.60
C ARG A 255 -3.76 -13.95 -2.32
N ARG A 256 -3.12 -14.51 -3.36
CA ARG A 256 -1.82 -15.19 -3.21
C ARG A 256 -0.75 -14.24 -2.66
N LEU A 257 -0.73 -13.00 -3.14
CA LEU A 257 0.14 -11.97 -2.60
C LEU A 257 -0.16 -11.68 -1.12
N ILE A 258 -1.44 -11.54 -0.73
CA ILE A 258 -1.84 -11.35 0.68
C ILE A 258 -1.34 -12.51 1.54
N PHE A 259 -1.44 -13.75 1.08
CA PHE A 259 -0.94 -14.91 1.83
C PHE A 259 0.58 -14.83 2.08
N VAL A 260 1.38 -14.41 1.10
CA VAL A 260 2.83 -14.24 1.33
C VAL A 260 3.12 -13.13 2.32
N LEU A 261 2.44 -12.00 2.21
CA LEU A 261 2.60 -10.91 3.17
C LEU A 261 2.20 -11.36 4.58
N LEU A 262 1.11 -12.12 4.71
CA LEU A 262 0.65 -12.68 5.98
C LEU A 262 1.67 -13.64 6.60
N ILE A 263 2.35 -14.48 5.82
CA ILE A 263 3.41 -15.34 6.34
C ILE A 263 4.54 -14.48 6.92
N SER A 264 4.96 -13.42 6.22
CA SER A 264 5.99 -12.51 6.73
C SER A 264 5.59 -11.74 7.98
N PHE A 265 4.32 -11.32 8.08
CA PHE A 265 3.79 -10.78 9.34
C PHE A 265 3.78 -11.82 10.46
N ALA A 266 3.32 -13.04 10.17
CA ALA A 266 3.29 -14.13 11.14
C ALA A 266 4.69 -14.49 11.66
N SER A 267 5.71 -14.49 10.80
CA SER A 267 7.11 -14.70 11.20
C SER A 267 7.59 -13.61 12.16
N ILE A 268 7.35 -12.32 11.85
CA ILE A 268 7.75 -11.22 12.74
C ILE A 268 7.03 -11.33 14.09
N TYR A 269 5.71 -11.52 14.10
CA TYR A 269 4.94 -11.68 15.34
C TYR A 269 5.35 -12.94 16.12
N GLY A 270 5.69 -14.03 15.41
CA GLY A 270 6.19 -15.25 16.01
C GLY A 270 7.52 -15.03 16.73
N PHE A 271 8.49 -14.35 16.09
CA PHE A 271 9.74 -13.98 16.73
C PHE A 271 9.55 -13.01 17.90
N GLN A 272 8.67 -12.01 17.75
CA GLN A 272 8.36 -11.09 18.85
C GLN A 272 7.76 -11.82 20.05
N THR A 273 6.80 -12.73 19.81
CA THR A 273 6.19 -13.56 20.85
C THR A 273 7.22 -14.50 21.49
N TRP A 274 8.11 -15.09 20.68
CA TRP A 274 9.20 -15.93 21.17
C TRP A 274 10.15 -15.16 22.09
N PHE A 275 10.56 -13.95 21.70
CA PHE A 275 11.48 -13.11 22.48
C PHE A 275 10.83 -12.46 23.71
N GLN A 276 9.52 -12.22 23.69
CA GLN A 276 8.79 -11.56 24.79
C GLN A 276 8.21 -12.55 25.82
N GLY A 277 8.35 -13.85 25.59
CA GLY A 277 7.61 -14.87 26.32
C GLY A 277 6.25 -15.12 25.66
N PHE A 278 5.83 -16.38 25.64
CA PHE A 278 4.68 -16.82 24.86
C PHE A 278 3.37 -16.19 25.38
N ASP A 279 2.89 -15.15 24.70
CA ASP A 279 1.61 -14.49 24.95
C ASP A 279 0.64 -14.74 23.79
N PHE A 280 -0.30 -15.66 24.02
CA PHE A 280 -1.31 -16.01 23.02
C PHE A 280 -2.23 -14.83 22.67
N GLY A 281 -2.52 -13.94 23.62
CA GLY A 281 -3.39 -12.78 23.39
C GLY A 281 -2.76 -11.79 22.42
N TYR A 282 -1.48 -11.47 22.62
CA TYR A 282 -0.71 -10.66 21.69
C TYR A 282 -0.64 -11.31 20.30
N ALA A 283 -0.25 -12.59 20.20
CA ALA A 283 -0.12 -13.27 18.93
C ALA A 283 -1.43 -13.29 18.13
N LEU A 284 -2.55 -13.57 18.79
CA LEU A 284 -3.88 -13.61 18.16
C LEU A 284 -4.32 -12.24 17.67
N VAL A 285 -4.23 -11.20 18.50
CA VAL A 285 -4.68 -9.83 18.16
C VAL A 285 -3.78 -9.22 17.08
N SER A 286 -2.46 -9.42 17.17
CA SER A 286 -1.48 -8.99 16.15
C SER A 286 -1.77 -9.65 14.80
N PHE A 287 -1.93 -10.97 14.76
CA PHE A 287 -2.22 -11.68 13.51
C PHE A 287 -3.59 -11.30 12.93
N ALA A 288 -4.61 -11.17 13.78
CA ALA A 288 -5.93 -10.70 13.35
C ALA A 288 -5.86 -9.30 12.75
N SER A 289 -5.06 -8.39 13.33
CA SER A 289 -4.86 -7.05 12.78
C SER A 289 -4.23 -7.08 11.37
N ALA A 290 -3.23 -7.96 11.16
CA ALA A 290 -2.61 -8.15 9.85
C ALA A 290 -3.63 -8.63 8.80
N VAL A 291 -4.40 -9.67 9.14
CA VAL A 291 -5.44 -10.22 8.24
C VAL A 291 -6.48 -9.16 7.88
N ILE A 292 -7.04 -8.47 8.88
CA ILE A 292 -8.13 -7.52 8.68
C ILE A 292 -7.65 -6.33 7.85
N PHE A 293 -6.52 -5.69 8.20
CA PHE A 293 -6.07 -4.50 7.47
C PHE A 293 -5.57 -4.81 6.06
N LEU A 294 -4.84 -5.92 5.83
CA LEU A 294 -4.42 -6.28 4.47
C LEU A 294 -5.61 -6.57 3.56
N LEU A 295 -6.62 -7.29 4.06
CA LEU A 295 -7.86 -7.52 3.31
C LEU A 295 -8.64 -6.21 3.08
N LEU A 296 -8.70 -5.33 4.08
CA LEU A 296 -9.37 -4.03 3.97
C LEU A 296 -8.72 -3.15 2.90
N ILE A 297 -7.38 -3.07 2.90
CA ILE A 297 -6.62 -2.33 1.89
C ILE A 297 -6.88 -2.93 0.49
N ALA A 298 -6.82 -4.25 0.34
CA ALA A 298 -7.03 -4.91 -0.94
C ALA A 298 -8.45 -4.66 -1.50
N TRP A 299 -9.50 -4.84 -0.68
CA TRP A 299 -10.88 -4.61 -1.11
C TRP A 299 -11.20 -3.13 -1.31
N GLY A 300 -10.65 -2.23 -0.47
CA GLY A 300 -10.80 -0.79 -0.64
C GLY A 300 -10.12 -0.28 -1.92
N ALA A 301 -8.89 -0.74 -2.21
CA ALA A 301 -8.18 -0.40 -3.42
C ALA A 301 -8.86 -0.95 -4.68
N LEU A 302 -9.40 -2.18 -4.63
CA LEU A 302 -10.22 -2.76 -5.71
C LEU A 302 -11.49 -1.92 -5.94
N TRP A 303 -12.19 -1.53 -4.89
CA TRP A 303 -13.40 -0.70 -4.97
C TRP A 303 -13.12 0.65 -5.66
N ILE A 304 -12.01 1.30 -5.30
CA ILE A 304 -11.55 2.53 -5.95
C ILE A 304 -11.18 2.27 -7.42
N GLY A 305 -10.48 1.17 -7.71
CA GLY A 305 -10.11 0.76 -9.07
C GLY A 305 -11.30 0.44 -9.98
N LEU A 306 -12.42 -0.03 -9.41
CA LEU A 306 -13.66 -0.25 -10.14
C LEU A 306 -14.34 1.06 -10.56
N ARG A 307 -14.21 2.13 -9.77
CA ARG A 307 -14.83 3.43 -10.07
C ARG A 307 -14.00 4.32 -11.00
N LEU A 308 -12.69 4.10 -11.07
CA LEU A 308 -11.79 4.93 -11.85
C LEU A 308 -11.46 4.27 -13.19
N ASN A 309 -11.46 5.07 -14.26
CA ASN A 309 -11.19 4.59 -15.63
C ASN A 309 -9.68 4.46 -15.92
N SER A 310 -8.84 5.19 -15.19
CA SER A 310 -7.39 5.18 -15.39
C SER A 310 -6.69 4.38 -14.29
N PRO A 311 -5.80 3.41 -14.64
CA PRO A 311 -5.08 2.62 -13.65
C PRO A 311 -4.18 3.47 -12.77
N MET A 312 -3.52 4.50 -13.32
CA MET A 312 -2.66 5.39 -12.53
C MET A 312 -3.46 6.22 -11.53
N LYS A 313 -4.63 6.74 -11.94
CA LYS A 313 -5.54 7.45 -11.02
C LYS A 313 -6.03 6.51 -9.93
N ALA A 314 -6.38 5.26 -10.26
CA ALA A 314 -6.81 4.25 -9.30
C ALA A 314 -5.75 3.97 -8.23
N VAL A 315 -4.51 3.73 -8.65
CA VAL A 315 -3.38 3.51 -7.74
C VAL A 315 -3.17 4.72 -6.83
N LEU A 316 -3.04 5.92 -7.41
CA LEU A 316 -2.77 7.13 -6.63
C LEU A 316 -3.90 7.44 -5.64
N THR A 317 -5.16 7.36 -6.05
CA THR A 317 -6.31 7.60 -5.18
C THR A 317 -6.38 6.56 -4.06
N SER A 318 -6.09 5.28 -4.34
CA SER A 318 -6.05 4.25 -3.30
C SER A 318 -4.94 4.48 -2.27
N MET A 319 -3.75 4.90 -2.70
CA MET A 319 -2.65 5.26 -1.79
C MET A 319 -2.99 6.47 -0.93
N ILE A 320 -3.53 7.53 -1.53
CA ILE A 320 -3.97 8.73 -0.81
C ILE A 320 -5.04 8.37 0.23
N ALA A 321 -6.02 7.53 -0.15
CA ALA A 321 -7.07 7.09 0.77
C ALA A 321 -6.49 6.36 1.99
N VAL A 322 -5.55 5.43 1.79
CA VAL A 322 -4.88 4.73 2.91
C VAL A 322 -4.11 5.70 3.80
N VAL A 323 -3.34 6.63 3.22
CA VAL A 323 -2.60 7.64 3.99
C VAL A 323 -3.54 8.53 4.78
N LEU A 324 -4.65 8.98 4.19
CA LEU A 324 -5.65 9.80 4.88
C LEU A 324 -6.30 9.04 6.03
N VAL A 325 -6.70 7.79 5.84
CA VAL A 325 -7.28 6.96 6.91
C VAL A 325 -6.30 6.80 8.08
N CYS A 326 -5.00 6.66 7.81
CA CYS A 326 -3.97 6.57 8.84
C CYS A 326 -3.67 7.92 9.52
N ALA A 327 -3.53 9.00 8.74
CA ALA A 327 -3.01 10.28 9.20
C ALA A 327 -4.09 11.22 9.77
N VAL A 328 -5.31 11.20 9.24
CA VAL A 328 -6.37 12.13 9.64
C VAL A 328 -6.69 12.05 11.14
N PRO A 329 -6.87 10.87 11.77
CA PRO A 329 -7.17 10.83 13.20
C PRO A 329 -6.01 11.33 14.07
N LEU A 330 -4.75 11.10 13.63
CA LEU A 330 -3.55 11.59 14.32
C LEU A 330 -3.45 13.12 14.25
N VAL A 331 -3.70 13.69 13.07
CA VAL A 331 -3.71 15.14 12.88
C VAL A 331 -4.83 15.76 13.70
N LEU A 332 -6.03 15.18 13.68
CA LEU A 332 -7.19 15.68 14.40
C LEU A 332 -6.96 15.66 15.92
N GLU A 333 -6.36 14.60 16.46
CA GLU A 333 -5.92 14.55 17.87
C GLU A 333 -4.95 15.68 18.19
N SER A 334 -3.94 15.91 17.34
CA SER A 334 -2.94 16.97 17.57
C SER A 334 -3.53 18.38 17.51
N LEU A 335 -4.59 18.58 16.72
CA LEU A 335 -5.29 19.86 16.59
C LEU A 335 -6.26 20.06 17.76
N LEU A 336 -7.10 19.08 18.07
CA LEU A 336 -8.06 19.15 19.17
C LEU A 336 -7.36 19.26 20.53
N GLY A 337 -6.28 18.51 20.74
CA GLY A 337 -5.51 18.55 21.99
C GLY A 337 -4.89 19.92 22.30
N ARG A 338 -4.72 20.79 21.30
CA ARG A 338 -4.29 22.18 21.52
C ARG A 338 -5.42 23.10 21.97
N ILE A 339 -6.66 22.77 21.62
CA ILE A 339 -7.85 23.57 21.90
C ILE A 339 -8.43 23.21 23.27
N SER A 340 -8.44 21.92 23.61
CA SER A 340 -9.06 21.39 24.84
C SER A 340 -8.08 21.40 26.03
N VAL A 341 -7.58 22.59 26.41
CA VAL A 341 -6.76 22.79 27.63
C VAL A 341 -7.61 22.62 28.92
N LEU A 342 -8.94 22.53 28.82
CA LEU A 342 -9.84 22.64 29.97
C LEU A 342 -10.78 21.45 30.22
N ASP A 343 -10.73 20.36 29.46
CA ASP A 343 -11.63 19.22 29.71
C ASP A 343 -10.88 17.89 29.89
N GLU A 344 -11.07 17.27 31.06
CA GLU A 344 -10.59 15.92 31.42
C GLU A 344 -11.25 14.80 30.58
N LEU A 345 -12.27 15.10 29.77
CA LEU A 345 -12.98 14.13 28.93
C LEU A 345 -12.34 13.95 27.54
N SER A 346 -11.34 13.06 27.51
CA SER A 346 -10.87 12.04 26.54
C SER A 346 -11.44 11.88 25.09
N ILE A 347 -12.26 12.76 24.52
CA ILE A 347 -12.71 12.65 23.10
C ILE A 347 -11.53 12.58 22.11
N PRO A 348 -10.47 13.42 22.22
CA PRO A 348 -9.33 13.37 21.29
C PRO A 348 -8.60 12.01 21.31
N GLN A 349 -8.55 11.36 22.46
CA GLN A 349 -7.93 10.04 22.62
C GLN A 349 -8.80 8.94 22.00
N ILE A 350 -10.12 9.01 22.14
CA ILE A 350 -11.03 8.05 21.49
C ILE A 350 -10.86 8.13 19.97
N ILE A 351 -10.83 9.34 19.41
CA ILE A 351 -10.64 9.57 17.97
C ILE A 351 -9.29 9.02 17.49
N SER A 352 -8.21 9.29 18.23
CA SER A 352 -6.88 8.82 17.83
C SER A 352 -6.75 7.31 17.88
N ASN A 353 -7.39 6.66 18.86
CA ASN A 353 -7.42 5.21 19.00
C ASN A 353 -8.09 4.50 17.82
N VAL A 354 -8.93 5.20 17.04
CA VAL A 354 -9.51 4.64 15.81
C VAL A 354 -8.45 4.49 14.71
N SER A 355 -7.36 5.25 14.71
CA SER A 355 -6.33 5.16 13.64
C SER A 355 -5.71 3.75 13.57
N PRO A 356 -5.59 3.14 12.37
CA PRO A 356 -4.91 1.85 12.22
C PRO A 356 -3.47 1.88 12.76
N VAL A 357 -2.78 3.02 12.62
CA VAL A 357 -1.42 3.21 13.12
C VAL A 357 -1.39 3.14 14.64
N ARG A 358 -2.35 3.77 15.34
CA ARG A 358 -2.45 3.72 16.80
C ARG A 358 -2.84 2.33 17.29
N ILE A 359 -3.68 1.60 16.56
CA ILE A 359 -4.02 0.22 16.90
C ILE A 359 -2.77 -0.66 16.84
N ILE A 360 -2.01 -0.60 15.74
CA ILE A 360 -0.75 -1.37 15.61
C ILE A 360 0.26 -0.95 16.69
N GLN A 361 0.43 0.35 16.93
CA GLN A 361 1.31 0.85 18.00
C GLN A 361 0.85 0.41 19.40
N GLY A 362 -0.46 0.37 19.65
CA GLY A 362 -1.05 -0.06 20.91
C GLY A 362 -0.80 -1.55 21.17
N ILE A 363 -0.99 -2.38 20.14
CA ILE A 363 -0.67 -3.81 20.19
C ILE A 363 0.82 -4.03 20.52
N GLU A 364 1.71 -3.30 19.85
CA GLU A 364 3.17 -3.37 20.07
C GLU A 364 3.60 -2.83 21.44
N ALA A 365 2.93 -1.78 21.94
CA ALA A 365 3.23 -1.19 23.24
C ALA A 365 2.84 -2.14 24.38
N GLU A 366 1.68 -2.79 24.29
CA GLU A 366 1.21 -3.71 25.33
C GLU A 366 2.12 -4.95 25.44
N GLY A 367 2.52 -5.54 24.30
CA GLY A 367 3.49 -6.64 24.28
C GLY A 367 4.83 -6.27 24.96
N ARG A 368 5.26 -5.01 24.81
CA ARG A 368 6.49 -4.50 25.45
C ARG A 368 6.36 -4.37 26.98
N PHE A 369 5.22 -3.89 27.49
CA PHE A 369 5.04 -3.64 28.92
C PHE A 369 4.96 -4.91 29.75
N ARG A 370 4.43 -6.01 29.21
CA ARG A 370 4.26 -7.28 29.94
C ARG A 370 5.59 -7.89 30.39
N PHE A 371 6.62 -7.84 29.53
CA PHE A 371 7.93 -8.43 29.83
C PHE A 371 8.69 -7.72 30.97
N ILE A 372 8.56 -6.39 31.10
CA ILE A 372 9.36 -5.63 32.08
C ILE A 372 8.88 -5.89 33.53
N ARG A 373 7.68 -6.44 33.71
CA ARG A 373 6.96 -6.36 34.99
C ARG A 373 6.55 -7.71 35.56
N ASP A 374 7.36 -8.73 35.35
CA ASP A 374 7.06 -10.12 35.71
C ASP A 374 7.16 -10.44 37.22
N ASN A 375 6.87 -9.48 38.11
CA ASN A 375 6.99 -9.70 39.56
C ASN A 375 5.86 -9.11 40.45
N ARG A 376 4.72 -8.64 39.91
CA ARG A 376 3.58 -8.22 40.76
C ARG A 376 2.20 -8.60 40.19
N LEU A 377 1.48 -9.44 40.94
CA LEU A 377 0.10 -9.95 40.72
C LEU A 377 -0.98 -8.88 40.45
N PHE A 378 -0.77 -7.61 40.82
CA PHE A 378 -1.77 -6.54 40.64
C PHE A 378 -1.97 -6.07 39.18
N PHE A 379 -1.13 -6.49 38.23
CA PHE A 379 -1.14 -5.95 36.85
C PHE A 379 -1.82 -6.85 35.81
N VAL A 380 -2.23 -8.06 36.19
CA VAL A 380 -2.90 -9.01 35.29
C VAL A 380 -4.20 -8.43 34.71
N ASN A 381 -4.96 -7.65 35.49
CA ASN A 381 -6.28 -7.16 35.07
C ASN A 381 -6.24 -6.02 34.02
N ARG A 382 -5.15 -5.24 33.95
CA ARG A 382 -5.08 -4.07 33.05
C ARG A 382 -4.85 -4.47 31.59
N GLY A 383 -4.01 -5.48 31.34
CA GLY A 383 -3.70 -5.92 29.98
C GLY A 383 -4.91 -6.50 29.24
N TYR A 384 -5.77 -7.26 29.93
CA TYR A 384 -6.99 -7.82 29.33
C TYR A 384 -7.95 -6.74 28.82
N ILE A 385 -8.10 -5.64 29.58
CA ILE A 385 -8.95 -4.52 29.17
C ILE A 385 -8.39 -3.88 27.89
N THR A 386 -7.08 -3.66 27.82
CA THR A 386 -6.43 -3.13 26.61
C THR A 386 -6.67 -4.03 25.40
N TYR A 387 -6.45 -5.34 25.52
CA TYR A 387 -6.70 -6.28 24.42
C TYR A 387 -8.17 -6.35 24.02
N LEU A 388 -9.10 -6.24 24.96
CA LEU A 388 -10.54 -6.21 24.69
C LEU A 388 -10.91 -4.96 23.89
N VAL A 389 -10.39 -3.78 24.28
CA VAL A 389 -10.60 -2.52 23.54
C VAL A 389 -10.02 -2.61 22.13
N LEU A 390 -8.77 -3.08 21.99
CA LEU A 390 -8.12 -3.25 20.68
C LEU A 390 -8.87 -4.24 19.79
N SER A 391 -9.35 -5.35 20.37
CA SER A 391 -10.17 -6.33 19.66
C SER A 391 -11.50 -5.75 19.21
N GLY A 392 -12.15 -4.94 20.06
CA GLY A 392 -13.38 -4.21 19.70
C GLY A 392 -13.16 -3.26 18.52
N LEU A 393 -12.05 -2.53 18.50
CA LEU A 393 -11.67 -1.68 17.37
C LEU A 393 -11.39 -2.50 16.10
N LEU A 394 -10.70 -3.64 16.22
CA LEU A 394 -10.49 -4.55 15.08
C LEU A 394 -11.79 -5.13 14.54
N LEU A 395 -12.78 -5.42 15.39
CA LEU A 395 -14.11 -5.86 14.96
C LEU A 395 -14.83 -4.78 14.13
N ILE A 396 -14.70 -3.50 14.50
CA ILE A 396 -15.24 -2.39 13.70
C ILE A 396 -14.60 -2.37 12.30
N TYR A 397 -13.28 -2.54 12.21
CA TYR A 397 -12.59 -2.65 10.92
C TYR A 397 -12.97 -3.92 10.13
N GLY A 398 -13.22 -5.03 10.82
CA GLY A 398 -13.74 -6.25 10.22
C GLY A 398 -15.14 -6.05 9.63
N LEU A 399 -16.02 -5.31 10.32
CA LEU A 399 -17.34 -4.94 9.80
C LEU A 399 -17.22 -4.02 8.59
N LEU A 400 -16.33 -3.03 8.63
CA LEU A 400 -16.05 -2.15 7.49
C LEU A 400 -15.57 -2.94 6.27
N LEU A 401 -14.63 -3.88 6.47
CA LEU A 401 -14.17 -4.80 5.42
C LEU A 401 -15.33 -5.61 4.85
N TRP A 402 -16.20 -6.17 5.70
CA TRP A 402 -17.36 -6.93 5.25
C TRP A 402 -18.32 -6.07 4.43
N LEU A 403 -18.59 -4.83 4.85
CA LEU A 403 -19.44 -3.87 4.12
C LEU A 403 -18.85 -3.53 2.75
N ILE A 404 -17.57 -3.16 2.69
CA ILE A 404 -16.89 -2.82 1.41
C ILE A 404 -16.92 -4.04 0.48
N ARG A 405 -16.55 -5.22 0.97
CA ARG A 405 -16.57 -6.46 0.17
C ARG A 405 -17.98 -6.79 -0.33
N SER A 406 -18.97 -6.75 0.55
CA SER A 406 -20.37 -7.05 0.22
C SER A 406 -20.89 -6.07 -0.83
N ASN A 407 -20.59 -4.77 -0.67
CA ASN A 407 -20.96 -3.74 -1.62
C ASN A 407 -20.29 -3.93 -3.00
N CYS A 408 -18.99 -4.28 -3.03
CA CYS A 408 -18.27 -4.59 -4.27
C CYS A 408 -18.89 -5.77 -5.02
N LEU A 409 -19.25 -6.84 -4.30
CA LEU A 409 -19.76 -8.07 -4.91
C LEU A 409 -21.22 -7.92 -5.35
N LYS A 410 -22.07 -7.28 -4.55
CA LYS A 410 -23.49 -7.05 -4.90
C LYS A 410 -23.64 -6.13 -6.10
N ASN A 411 -22.79 -5.10 -6.20
CA ASN A 411 -22.83 -4.14 -7.30
C ASN A 411 -21.82 -4.45 -8.40
N ALA A 412 -21.32 -5.68 -8.48
CA ALA A 412 -20.24 -6.04 -9.40
C ALA A 412 -20.64 -5.81 -10.87
N ASP A 413 -21.83 -6.25 -11.29
CA ASP A 413 -22.28 -6.11 -12.68
C ASP A 413 -22.49 -4.64 -13.08
N VAL A 414 -22.97 -3.80 -12.15
CA VAL A 414 -23.14 -2.34 -12.36
C VAL A 414 -21.77 -1.66 -12.43
N LEU A 415 -20.87 -1.94 -11.49
CA LEU A 415 -19.52 -1.36 -11.45
C LEU A 415 -18.65 -1.80 -12.64
N LEU A 416 -18.93 -2.97 -13.21
CA LEU A 416 -18.31 -3.46 -14.44
C LEU A 416 -18.98 -2.92 -15.71
N GLN A 417 -20.05 -2.13 -15.59
CA GLN A 417 -20.83 -1.57 -16.72
C GLN A 417 -21.47 -2.63 -17.62
N ARG A 418 -21.79 -3.81 -17.08
CA ARG A 418 -22.49 -4.86 -17.83
C ARG A 418 -23.96 -4.53 -18.04
N ILE A 419 -24.54 -3.83 -17.07
CA ILE A 419 -25.92 -3.40 -17.05
C ILE A 419 -25.90 -1.87 -17.24
N PRO A 420 -26.55 -1.31 -18.29
CA PRO A 420 -26.61 0.13 -18.47
C PRO A 420 -27.27 0.77 -17.25
N GLU A 421 -26.68 1.85 -16.72
CA GLU A 421 -27.11 2.50 -15.46
C GLU A 421 -28.62 2.81 -15.43
N ASP A 422 -29.21 3.09 -16.59
CA ASP A 422 -30.62 3.42 -16.77
C ASP A 422 -31.59 2.27 -16.40
N SER A 423 -31.13 1.02 -16.42
CA SER A 423 -31.98 -0.13 -16.06
C SER A 423 -32.18 -0.33 -14.55
N ASN A 424 -31.41 0.38 -13.72
CA ASN A 424 -31.63 0.46 -12.27
C ASN A 424 -32.42 1.71 -11.85
N ALA A 425 -32.78 2.59 -12.79
CA ALA A 425 -33.75 3.65 -12.48
C ALA A 425 -35.02 2.94 -12.00
N PRO A 426 -35.53 3.24 -10.78
CA PRO A 426 -36.76 2.65 -10.29
C PRO A 426 -37.80 2.89 -11.38
N ILE A 427 -38.30 1.80 -11.98
CA ILE A 427 -39.29 1.85 -13.06
C ILE A 427 -40.40 2.74 -12.54
N ASN A 428 -40.42 3.99 -12.98
CA ASN A 428 -41.33 4.96 -12.43
C ASN A 428 -42.71 4.49 -12.92
N PRO A 429 -43.61 4.00 -12.04
CA PRO A 429 -44.84 3.36 -12.49
C PRO A 429 -45.76 4.34 -13.25
N MET A 430 -45.45 5.65 -13.22
CA MET A 430 -46.16 6.67 -13.97
C MET A 430 -45.79 6.74 -15.47
N THR A 431 -44.59 6.34 -15.91
CA THR A 431 -44.23 6.35 -17.34
C THR A 431 -44.68 5.08 -18.08
N ALA A 432 -44.89 3.96 -17.36
CA ALA A 432 -45.42 2.73 -17.96
C ALA A 432 -46.90 2.81 -18.40
N LYS A 433 -47.66 3.81 -17.91
CA LYS A 433 -49.07 4.01 -18.26
C LYS A 433 -49.31 4.81 -19.54
N GLY A 434 -48.27 5.41 -20.15
CA GLY A 434 -48.39 6.22 -21.37
C GLY A 434 -47.94 5.54 -22.67
N ALA A 435 -47.19 4.43 -22.57
CA ALA A 435 -46.59 3.76 -23.73
C ALA A 435 -47.44 2.62 -24.32
N ALA A 436 -48.63 2.34 -23.76
CA ALA A 436 -49.50 1.23 -24.19
C ALA A 436 -50.68 1.65 -25.09
N THR A 437 -50.72 2.89 -25.59
CA THR A 437 -51.93 3.44 -26.26
C THR A 437 -51.70 4.15 -27.60
N SER A 438 -50.63 3.86 -28.35
CA SER A 438 -50.52 4.39 -29.72
C SER A 438 -49.81 3.48 -30.72
N ASP A 439 -50.03 2.17 -30.67
CA ASP A 439 -49.84 1.32 -31.85
C ASP A 439 -50.97 1.59 -32.84
N HIS A 440 -50.83 2.71 -33.55
CA HIS A 440 -51.46 2.89 -34.85
C HIS A 440 -50.69 1.98 -35.80
N ILE A 441 -51.21 0.75 -35.98
CA ILE A 441 -50.81 -0.15 -37.05
C ILE A 441 -51.01 0.63 -38.36
N PRO A 442 -49.96 0.90 -39.16
CA PRO A 442 -50.15 1.40 -40.51
C PRO A 442 -50.71 0.24 -41.34
N ASP A 443 -51.89 0.46 -41.89
CA ASP A 443 -52.59 -0.48 -42.75
C ASP A 443 -51.68 -0.99 -43.86
N ALA A 444 -51.64 -2.32 -44.02
CA ALA A 444 -50.85 -3.05 -45.01
C ALA A 444 -51.33 -2.83 -46.48
N GLU A 445 -52.11 -1.79 -46.75
CA GLU A 445 -52.78 -1.56 -48.03
C GLU A 445 -52.02 -0.62 -48.98
N GLN A 446 -50.92 0.02 -48.54
CA GLN A 446 -50.18 0.99 -49.37
C GLN A 446 -48.94 0.44 -50.11
N LEU A 447 -48.61 -0.85 -50.01
CA LEU A 447 -47.45 -1.44 -50.73
C LEU A 447 -47.80 -2.16 -52.04
N ALA A 448 -49.06 -2.14 -52.49
CA ALA A 448 -49.50 -2.85 -53.70
C ALA A 448 -49.63 -1.96 -54.97
N SER A 449 -49.35 -0.65 -54.93
CA SER A 449 -49.62 0.26 -56.07
C SER A 449 -48.39 0.88 -56.73
N ALA A 450 -47.18 0.33 -56.55
CA ALA A 450 -45.94 0.87 -57.13
C ALA A 450 -45.23 -0.11 -58.08
N SER A 451 -45.99 -0.90 -58.84
CA SER A 451 -45.47 -1.72 -59.95
C SER A 451 -46.39 -1.62 -61.17
N VAL A 452 -46.27 -0.52 -61.92
CA VAL A 452 -46.58 -0.41 -63.36
C VAL A 452 -45.57 0.54 -63.99
#